data_AF-A0A4Y2BFZ9-F1
#
_entry.id   AF-A0A4Y2BFZ9-F1
#
_cell.length_a   1.000
_cell.length_b   1.000
_cell.length_c   1.000
_cell.angle_alpha   90.00
_cell.angle_beta   90.00
_cell.angle_gamma   90.00
#
_symmetry.space_group_name_H-M   'P 1'
#
loop_
_entity.id
_entity.type
_entity.pdbx_description
1 polymer ?
#
loop_
_entity_poly.entity_id
_entity_poly.type
_entity_poly.pdbx_seq_one_letter_code
_entity_poly.pdbx_strand_id
1 'polypeptide(L)'
;MTEVPLPSEFFPEVFNLSFHVLVGLAYTSIRVYSYPGIYSSHLWDAIAFFNQIHHYIENPTAEDLQFQEVVQRTVLEFVKSDGIHITPEEWLKYPNSVALISTNITLVDSYHKTKCKFWSANGLTDYAWVS
;
A
#
# COMPACT_ATOMS: atom_id res chain seq x y z
N MET A 1 -37.56 6.65 3.08
CA MET A 1 -36.65 5.69 2.44
C MET A 1 -35.36 6.47 2.23
N THR A 2 -34.42 6.35 3.15
CA THR A 2 -33.16 7.11 3.14
C THR A 2 -32.21 6.44 2.16
N GLU A 3 -31.78 7.17 1.14
CA GLU A 3 -30.80 6.69 0.18
C GLU A 3 -29.49 6.37 0.91
N VAL A 4 -28.96 5.17 0.68
CA VAL A 4 -27.64 4.76 1.14
C VAL A 4 -26.64 5.26 0.10
N PRO A 5 -25.72 6.16 0.45
CA PRO A 5 -24.78 6.73 -0.51
C PRO A 5 -23.81 5.65 -1.03
N LEU A 6 -23.42 5.80 -2.29
CA LEU A 6 -22.54 4.86 -2.98
C LEU A 6 -21.13 4.85 -2.34
N PRO A 7 -20.43 3.70 -2.33
CA PRO A 7 -19.10 3.56 -1.71
C PRO A 7 -18.04 4.55 -2.22
N SER A 8 -18.25 5.14 -3.40
CA SER A 8 -17.39 6.17 -3.99
C SER A 8 -17.38 7.50 -3.22
N GLU A 9 -18.32 7.71 -2.30
CA GLU A 9 -18.45 8.97 -1.55
C GLU A 9 -17.75 8.94 -0.18
N PHE A 10 -17.22 7.79 0.26
CA PHE A 10 -16.64 7.66 1.61
C PHE A 10 -15.11 7.80 1.70
N PHE A 11 -14.37 7.86 0.57
CA PHE A 11 -12.92 7.62 0.59
C PHE A 11 -11.99 8.52 -0.26
N PRO A 12 -12.29 9.79 -0.60
CA PRO A 12 -11.34 10.58 -1.38
C PRO A 12 -10.16 11.14 -0.58
N GLU A 13 -10.29 11.35 0.74
CA GLU A 13 -9.29 12.14 1.50
C GLU A 13 -8.22 11.31 2.20
N VAL A 14 -8.51 10.08 2.63
CA VAL A 14 -7.55 9.25 3.38
C VAL A 14 -6.50 8.59 2.47
N PHE A 15 -6.79 8.44 1.17
CA PHE A 15 -5.89 7.80 0.21
C PHE A 15 -5.06 8.77 -0.63
N ASN A 16 -5.12 10.08 -0.36
CA ASN A 16 -4.26 11.08 -1.00
C ASN A 16 -2.87 11.18 -0.33
N LEU A 17 -2.41 10.08 0.28
CA LEU A 17 -1.10 9.91 0.89
C LEU A 17 -0.08 9.60 -0.22
N SER A 18 0.33 10.65 -0.94
CA SER A 18 1.56 10.75 -1.75
C SER A 18 2.28 9.41 -1.99
N PHE A 19 1.74 8.64 -2.94
CA PHE A 19 2.24 7.38 -3.52
C PHE A 19 3.23 6.57 -2.66
N HIS A 20 2.69 5.64 -1.87
CA HIS A 20 3.43 4.52 -1.31
C HIS A 20 3.35 3.35 -2.28
N VAL A 21 4.47 2.67 -2.53
CA VAL A 21 4.44 1.38 -3.21
C VAL A 21 4.67 0.31 -2.17
N LEU A 22 3.61 -0.40 -1.82
CA LEU A 22 3.67 -1.49 -0.87
C LEU A 22 4.02 -2.76 -1.63
N VAL A 23 5.16 -3.33 -1.30
CA VAL A 23 5.59 -4.62 -1.83
C VAL A 23 5.52 -5.62 -0.68
N GLY A 24 4.31 -5.80 -0.13
CA GLY A 24 4.03 -6.84 0.84
C GLY A 24 3.68 -8.13 0.12
N LEU A 25 4.60 -9.10 0.08
CA LEU A 25 4.24 -10.44 -0.37
C LEU A 25 3.41 -11.09 0.73
N ALA A 26 2.20 -11.56 0.42
CA ALA A 26 1.50 -12.47 1.30
C ALA A 26 2.19 -13.83 1.20
N TYR A 27 2.79 -14.29 2.29
CA TYR A 27 3.53 -15.57 2.31
C TYR A 27 2.63 -16.78 2.54
N THR A 28 1.30 -16.57 2.62
CA THR A 28 0.28 -17.62 2.81
C THR A 28 -1.00 -17.33 2.00
N SER A 29 -1.91 -18.31 1.90
CA SER A 29 -3.16 -18.15 1.16
C SER A 29 -4.09 -17.10 1.79
N ILE A 30 -4.43 -16.07 1.02
CA ILE A 30 -5.41 -15.06 1.41
C ILE A 30 -6.82 -15.67 1.31
N ARG A 31 -7.58 -15.67 2.41
CA ARG A 31 -8.91 -16.30 2.54
C ARG A 31 -9.93 -15.76 1.53
N VAL A 32 -9.86 -14.47 1.19
CA VAL A 32 -10.84 -13.81 0.31
C VAL A 32 -10.97 -14.46 -1.06
N TYR A 33 -9.86 -14.97 -1.60
CA TYR A 33 -9.85 -15.59 -2.93
C TYR A 33 -9.76 -17.11 -2.89
N SER A 34 -9.62 -17.72 -1.70
CA SER A 34 -9.42 -19.16 -1.52
C SER A 34 -8.33 -19.74 -2.44
N TYR A 35 -7.34 -18.93 -2.79
CA TYR A 35 -6.23 -19.28 -3.68
C TYR A 35 -4.91 -18.78 -3.08
N PRO A 36 -3.81 -19.56 -3.14
CA PRO A 36 -2.49 -19.12 -2.72
C PRO A 36 -2.00 -17.96 -3.61
N GLY A 37 -2.10 -16.73 -3.10
CA GLY A 37 -1.54 -15.54 -3.75
C GLY A 37 -0.07 -15.39 -3.39
N ILE A 38 0.81 -15.40 -4.40
CA ILE A 38 2.25 -15.11 -4.24
C ILE A 38 2.58 -13.62 -4.48
N TYR A 39 1.56 -12.79 -4.67
CA TYR A 39 1.67 -11.36 -4.99
C TYR A 39 0.91 -10.54 -3.96
N SER A 40 1.32 -9.29 -3.76
CA SER A 40 0.53 -8.31 -3.02
C SER A 40 -0.84 -8.17 -3.69
N SER A 41 -1.91 -8.28 -2.91
CA SER A 41 -3.25 -7.98 -3.40
C SER A 41 -3.60 -6.51 -3.16
N HIS A 42 -4.47 -5.96 -4.02
CA HIS A 42 -5.12 -4.69 -3.75
C HIS A 42 -5.74 -4.71 -2.34
N LEU A 43 -5.65 -3.58 -1.61
CA LEU A 43 -6.10 -3.36 -0.21
C LEU A 43 -5.23 -3.95 0.91
N TRP A 44 -4.06 -4.53 0.61
CA TRP A 44 -3.22 -5.13 1.65
C TRP A 44 -2.74 -4.11 2.72
N ASP A 45 -2.46 -2.87 2.33
CA ASP A 45 -2.25 -1.73 3.25
C ASP A 45 -3.41 -1.55 4.20
N ALA A 46 -4.62 -1.44 3.67
CA ALA A 46 -5.78 -1.08 4.47
C ALA A 46 -6.04 -2.17 5.51
N ILE A 47 -5.94 -3.44 5.10
CA ILE A 47 -6.06 -4.60 6.00
C ILE A 47 -4.99 -4.53 7.11
N ALA A 48 -3.74 -4.24 6.75
CA ALA A 48 -2.65 -4.11 7.71
C ALA A 48 -2.85 -2.92 8.66
N PHE A 49 -3.18 -1.74 8.14
CA PHE A 49 -3.41 -0.53 8.92
C PHE A 49 -4.51 -0.75 9.98
N PHE A 50 -5.64 -1.34 9.60
CA PHE A 50 -6.77 -1.57 10.51
C PHE A 50 -6.62 -2.81 11.41
N ASN A 51 -5.46 -3.47 11.45
CA ASN A 51 -5.20 -4.68 12.26
C ASN A 51 -6.16 -5.85 11.91
N GLN A 52 -6.48 -6.01 10.64
CA GLN A 52 -7.48 -6.99 10.18
C GLN A 52 -6.85 -8.26 9.60
N ILE A 53 -5.52 -8.40 9.56
CA ILE A 53 -4.81 -9.49 8.87
C ILE A 53 -5.36 -10.89 9.22
N HIS A 54 -5.67 -11.16 10.48
CA HIS A 54 -6.18 -12.45 10.96
C HIS A 54 -7.54 -12.88 10.35
N HIS A 55 -8.35 -11.93 9.86
CA HIS A 55 -9.57 -12.24 9.12
C HIS A 55 -9.27 -12.72 7.69
N TYR A 56 -8.15 -12.28 7.12
CA TYR A 56 -7.78 -12.53 5.73
C TYR A 56 -6.71 -13.62 5.59
N ILE A 57 -5.98 -13.92 6.66
CA ILE A 57 -4.96 -14.97 6.72
C ILE A 57 -5.23 -15.88 7.91
N GLU A 58 -5.14 -17.19 7.71
CA GLU A 58 -5.38 -18.16 8.79
C GLU A 58 -4.27 -18.19 9.84
N ASN A 59 -3.03 -18.27 9.37
CA ASN A 59 -1.85 -18.30 10.22
C ASN A 59 -0.86 -17.25 9.70
N PRO A 60 -1.01 -15.96 10.07
CA PRO A 60 -0.11 -14.91 9.61
C PRO A 60 1.32 -15.20 10.06
N THR A 61 2.28 -14.97 9.17
CA THR A 61 3.69 -15.16 9.49
C THR A 61 4.22 -14.01 10.35
N ALA A 62 5.45 -14.15 10.86
CA ALA A 62 6.10 -13.06 11.57
C ALA A 62 6.28 -11.83 10.68
N GLU A 63 6.54 -12.02 9.39
CA GLU A 63 6.69 -10.97 8.38
C GLU A 63 5.37 -10.26 8.10
N ASP A 64 4.23 -10.98 8.05
CA ASP A 64 2.90 -10.37 7.89
C ASP A 64 2.58 -9.42 9.05
N LEU A 65 2.88 -9.86 10.27
CA LEU A 65 2.68 -9.07 11.49
C LEU A 65 3.65 -7.89 11.57
N GLN A 66 4.90 -8.08 11.15
CA GLN A 66 5.89 -7.00 11.09
C GLN A 66 5.52 -5.95 10.05
N PHE A 67 5.03 -6.36 8.87
CA PHE A 67 4.50 -5.42 7.88
C PHE A 67 3.35 -4.60 8.46
N GLN A 68 2.44 -5.25 9.20
CA GLN A 68 1.36 -4.58 9.92
C GLN A 68 1.86 -3.47 10.84
N GLU A 69 2.85 -3.79 11.67
CA GLU A 69 3.45 -2.86 12.61
C GLU A 69 4.12 -1.68 11.89
N VAL A 70 4.87 -1.95 10.81
CA VAL A 70 5.52 -0.91 10.02
C VAL A 70 4.49 0.04 9.41
N VAL A 71 3.44 -0.48 8.77
CA VAL A 71 2.37 0.35 8.17
C VAL A 71 1.70 1.22 9.23
N GLN A 72 1.30 0.64 10.35
CA GLN A 72 0.65 1.38 11.44
C GLN A 72 1.54 2.46 12.01
N ARG A 73 2.81 2.13 12.30
CA ARG A 73 3.79 3.10 12.80
C ARG A 73 3.99 4.23 11.81
N THR A 74 4.20 3.94 10.52
CA THR A 74 4.42 4.95 9.48
C THR A 74 3.23 5.90 9.35
N VAL A 75 2.00 5.39 9.32
CA VAL A 75 0.81 6.26 9.24
C VAL A 75 0.64 7.10 10.50
N LEU A 76 0.89 6.53 11.69
CA LEU A 76 0.82 7.28 12.94
C LEU A 76 1.88 8.37 13.03
N GLU A 77 3.11 8.10 12.60
CA GLU A 77 4.19 9.09 12.53
C GLU A 77 3.84 10.22 11.56
N PHE A 78 3.32 9.88 10.37
CA PHE A 78 2.85 10.86 9.40
C PHE A 78 1.81 11.80 10.01
N VAL A 79 0.78 11.26 10.65
CA VAL A 79 -0.29 12.08 11.26
C VAL A 79 0.25 12.92 12.41
N LYS A 80 1.10 12.36 13.27
CA LYS A 80 1.69 13.08 14.42
C LYS A 80 2.63 14.21 14.00
N SER A 81 3.27 14.09 12.84
CA SER A 81 4.22 15.09 12.32
C SER A 81 3.61 16.06 11.31
N ASP A 82 2.29 16.02 11.11
CA ASP A 82 1.59 16.80 10.08
C ASP A 82 2.17 16.57 8.66
N GLY A 83 2.67 15.35 8.42
CA GLY A 83 3.32 14.96 7.16
C GLY A 83 4.66 15.66 6.90
N ILE A 84 5.30 16.21 7.93
CA ILE A 84 6.58 16.94 7.82
C ILE A 84 7.77 16.05 8.17
N HIS A 85 7.66 15.25 9.24
CA HIS A 85 8.74 14.40 9.75
C HIS A 85 8.30 12.94 9.72
N ILE A 86 8.70 12.22 8.69
CA ILE A 86 8.42 10.79 8.53
C ILE A 86 9.75 10.07 8.64
N THR A 87 9.77 8.92 9.34
CA THR A 87 10.96 8.08 9.40
C THR A 87 10.99 7.14 8.19
N PRO A 88 12.12 7.01 7.48
CA PRO A 88 13.41 7.66 7.71
C PRO A 88 13.45 9.12 7.23
N GLU A 89 14.30 9.98 7.81
CA GLU A 89 14.37 11.43 7.49
C GLU A 89 14.69 11.71 6.02
N GLU A 90 15.37 10.77 5.36
CA GLU A 90 15.68 10.81 3.94
C GLU A 90 14.46 10.58 3.04
N TRP A 91 13.30 10.25 3.61
CA TRP A 91 12.03 10.14 2.88
C TRP A 91 11.51 11.53 2.52
N LEU A 92 12.05 12.06 1.43
CA LEU A 92 11.66 13.32 0.84
C LEU A 92 10.30 13.22 0.15
N LYS A 93 9.56 14.33 0.13
CA LYS A 93 8.30 14.43 -0.62
C LYS A 93 8.49 14.05 -2.09
N TYR A 94 7.51 13.32 -2.62
CA TYR A 94 7.42 13.02 -4.05
C TYR A 94 7.55 14.32 -4.88
N PRO A 95 8.29 14.34 -6.01
CA PRO A 95 8.86 13.19 -6.72
C PRO A 95 10.29 12.81 -6.31
N ASN A 96 10.83 13.39 -5.24
CA ASN A 96 12.26 13.24 -4.92
C ASN A 96 12.61 11.87 -4.32
N SER A 97 11.66 11.21 -3.66
CA SER A 97 11.82 9.84 -3.18
C SER A 97 10.49 9.10 -3.18
N VAL A 98 10.56 7.77 -3.29
CA VAL A 98 9.46 6.84 -3.13
C VAL A 98 9.87 5.82 -2.07
N ALA A 99 9.01 5.62 -1.07
CA ALA A 99 9.20 4.58 -0.07
C ALA A 99 8.55 3.27 -0.51
N LEU A 100 9.34 2.19 -0.47
CA LEU A 100 8.87 0.82 -0.58
C LEU A 100 8.74 0.25 0.83
N ILE A 101 7.52 -0.04 1.25
CA ILE A 101 7.23 -0.56 2.58
C ILE A 101 7.01 -2.08 2.51
N SER A 102 7.74 -2.78 3.37
CA SER A 102 7.63 -4.21 3.64
C SER A 102 7.83 -4.44 5.16
N THR A 103 8.63 -5.42 5.57
CA THR A 103 9.13 -5.54 6.96
C THR A 103 10.10 -4.40 7.32
N ASN A 104 10.65 -3.73 6.31
CA ASN A 104 11.41 -2.49 6.43
C ASN A 104 10.97 -1.45 5.39
N ILE A 105 11.44 -0.22 5.55
CA ILE A 105 11.23 0.87 4.59
C ILE A 105 12.52 1.03 3.79
N THR A 106 12.41 0.98 2.46
CA THR A 106 13.52 1.27 1.55
C THR A 106 13.16 2.42 0.62
N LEU A 107 14.08 3.33 0.40
CA LEU A 107 13.86 4.51 -0.43
C LEU A 107 14.45 4.30 -1.82
N VAL A 108 13.69 4.69 -2.84
CA VAL A 108 14.11 4.66 -4.24
C VAL A 108 13.72 5.95 -4.95
N ASP A 109 14.51 6.39 -5.92
CA ASP A 109 14.23 7.63 -6.67
C ASP A 109 12.99 7.49 -7.55
N SER A 110 12.78 6.31 -8.15
CA SER A 110 11.65 6.06 -9.04
C SER A 110 11.36 4.57 -9.17
N TYR A 111 10.21 4.16 -8.65
CA TYR A 111 9.75 2.79 -8.78
C TYR A 111 9.25 2.52 -10.22
N HIS A 112 9.74 1.44 -10.83
CA HIS A 112 9.37 0.98 -12.19
C HIS A 112 9.49 2.01 -13.32
N LYS A 113 10.36 3.04 -13.21
CA LYS A 113 10.54 4.09 -14.22
C LYS A 113 10.56 3.58 -15.67
N THR A 114 11.36 2.55 -15.94
CA THR A 114 11.49 1.96 -17.28
C THR A 114 10.20 1.32 -17.77
N LYS A 115 9.48 0.60 -16.89
CA LYS A 115 8.18 0.00 -17.23
C LYS A 115 7.13 1.08 -17.46
N CYS A 116 7.02 2.07 -16.57
CA CYS A 116 6.08 3.17 -16.74
C CYS A 116 6.33 3.92 -18.07
N LYS A 117 7.60 4.17 -18.42
CA LYS A 117 7.98 4.77 -19.71
C LYS A 117 7.57 3.89 -20.89
N PHE A 118 7.83 2.59 -20.82
CA PHE A 118 7.41 1.64 -21.86
C PHE A 118 5.90 1.64 -22.04
N TRP A 119 5.14 1.55 -20.94
CA TRP A 119 3.68 1.52 -20.97
C TRP A 119 3.11 2.79 -21.58
N SER A 120 3.57 3.95 -21.12
CA SER A 120 3.16 5.25 -21.65
C SER A 120 3.51 5.40 -23.14
N ALA A 121 4.71 5.01 -23.56
CA ALA A 121 5.15 5.13 -24.95
C ALA A 121 4.38 4.22 -25.91
N ASN A 122 3.77 3.14 -25.41
CA ASN A 122 2.99 2.19 -26.22
C ASN A 122 1.47 2.33 -26.02
N GLY A 123 0.99 3.39 -25.36
CA GLY A 123 -0.45 3.60 -25.12
C GLY A 123 -1.08 2.54 -24.22
N LEU A 124 -0.30 1.85 -23.39
CA LEU A 124 -0.77 0.79 -22.51
C LEU A 124 -1.30 1.30 -21.17
N THR A 125 -1.32 2.63 -20.96
CA THR A 125 -1.83 3.24 -19.73
C THR A 125 -3.29 2.92 -19.46
N ASP A 126 -4.08 2.66 -20.51
CA ASP A 126 -5.50 2.31 -20.38
C ASP A 126 -5.70 0.95 -19.70
N TYR A 127 -4.67 0.09 -19.70
CA TYR A 127 -4.68 -1.21 -19.02
C TYR A 127 -4.17 -1.15 -17.57
N ALA A 128 -3.71 0.02 -17.11
CA ALA A 128 -3.15 0.16 -15.76
C ALA A 128 -4.17 -0.07 -14.64
N TRP A 129 -5.47 -0.03 -14.96
CA TRP A 129 -6.57 -0.25 -14.02
C TRP A 129 -7.01 -1.71 -13.90
N VAL A 130 -6.48 -2.64 -14.70
CA VAL A 130 -6.91 -4.06 -14.71
C VAL A 130 -6.14 -4.90 -13.68
N SER A 131 -5.62 -4.28 -12.62
CA SER A 131 -4.86 -4.93 -11.54
C SER A 131 -5.71 -5.23 -10.31
#